data_AF-R5MBW0-F1
#
_entry.id   AF-R5MBW0-F1
#
_cell.length_a   1.000
_cell.length_b   1.000
_cell.length_c   1.000
_cell.angle_alpha   90.00
_cell.angle_beta   90.00
_cell.angle_gamma   90.00
#
_symmetry.space_group_name_H-M   'P 1'
#
loop_
_entity.id
_entity.type
_entity.pdbx_description
1 polymer ?
#
loop_
_entity_poly.entity_id
_entity_poly.type
_entity_poly.pdbx_seq_one_letter_code
_entity_poly.pdbx_strand_id
1 'polypeptide(L)'
;MFKFRIKKYLKRTDFMNAVDTNKIWSKKVTIPETLDIIEQLENELANHKFKKDNNFLVNQRRKGLKETITNELLTKKNMKNINNVLPEALFIFWEYVNDEYAGDVLYYYHEFGLPRKDFYKMDNKYRKKGIICLQEKNIILNIMNYIKYYIKEYMQQNN
;
A
#
# COMPACT_ATOMS: atom_id res chain seq x y z
N MET A 1 27.41 -18.80 -1.14
CA MET A 1 26.79 -17.54 -0.67
C MET A 1 26.36 -16.75 -1.90
N PHE A 2 25.11 -16.89 -2.34
CA PHE A 2 24.61 -16.14 -3.51
C PHE A 2 24.46 -14.67 -3.11
N LYS A 3 25.26 -13.78 -3.71
CA LYS A 3 25.06 -12.33 -3.58
C LYS A 3 23.77 -11.97 -4.34
N PHE A 4 22.64 -11.89 -3.63
CA PHE A 4 21.42 -11.32 -4.19
C PHE A 4 21.74 -9.89 -4.64
N ARG A 5 21.71 -9.67 -5.96
CA ARG A 5 21.98 -8.37 -6.55
C ARG A 5 20.74 -7.50 -6.31
N ILE A 6 20.83 -6.58 -5.34
CA ILE A 6 19.77 -5.63 -5.03
C ILE A 6 19.38 -4.88 -6.31
N LYS A 7 18.12 -4.99 -6.72
CA LYS A 7 17.58 -4.34 -7.91
C LYS A 7 17.50 -2.82 -7.70
N LYS A 8 17.71 -2.05 -8.76
CA LYS A 8 17.89 -0.59 -8.69
C LYS A 8 16.59 0.18 -8.41
N TYR A 9 15.45 -0.39 -8.76
CA TYR A 9 14.11 0.20 -8.60
C TYR A 9 13.05 -0.92 -8.59
N LEU A 10 11.95 -0.71 -7.89
CA LEU A 10 10.81 -1.62 -7.84
C LEU A 10 9.66 -1.04 -8.67
N LYS A 11 9.24 -1.73 -9.73
CA LYS A 11 8.01 -1.36 -10.43
C LYS A 11 6.81 -1.77 -9.59
N ARG A 12 5.77 -0.94 -9.59
CA ARG A 12 4.50 -1.23 -8.91
C ARG A 12 3.87 -2.53 -9.42
N THR A 13 3.90 -2.77 -10.72
CA THR A 13 3.42 -4.02 -11.32
C THR A 13 4.18 -5.23 -10.77
N ASP A 14 5.51 -5.11 -10.62
CA ASP A 14 6.34 -6.20 -10.11
C ASP A 14 6.03 -6.45 -8.63
N PHE A 15 5.84 -5.39 -7.84
CA PHE A 15 5.41 -5.48 -6.45
C PHE A 15 4.04 -6.14 -6.30
N MET A 16 3.08 -5.78 -7.16
CA MET A 16 1.75 -6.36 -7.14
C MET A 16 1.74 -7.84 -7.59
N ASN A 17 2.58 -8.19 -8.55
CA ASN A 17 2.72 -9.56 -9.04
C ASN A 17 3.54 -10.46 -8.10
N ALA A 18 4.07 -9.93 -7.00
CA ALA A 18 4.80 -10.71 -6.01
C ALA A 18 3.88 -11.64 -5.18
N VAL A 19 2.57 -11.41 -5.22
CA VAL A 19 1.55 -12.17 -4.47
C VAL A 19 0.33 -12.43 -5.36
N ASP A 20 -0.54 -13.36 -4.93
CA ASP A 20 -1.80 -13.62 -5.63
C ASP A 20 -2.78 -12.45 -5.45
N THR A 21 -2.75 -11.54 -6.42
CA THR A 21 -3.61 -10.37 -6.50
C THR A 21 -5.11 -10.74 -6.50
N ASN A 22 -5.51 -11.84 -7.14
CA ASN A 22 -6.91 -12.27 -7.20
C ASN A 22 -7.42 -12.68 -5.82
N LYS A 23 -6.55 -13.29 -5.02
CA LYS A 23 -6.87 -13.67 -3.65
C LYS A 23 -7.16 -12.45 -2.79
N ILE A 24 -6.36 -11.39 -2.92
CA ILE A 24 -6.58 -10.12 -2.21
C ILE A 24 -7.91 -9.48 -2.66
N TRP A 25 -8.15 -9.39 -3.97
CA TRP A 25 -9.39 -8.84 -4.52
C TRP A 25 -10.64 -9.61 -4.10
N SER A 26 -10.53 -10.92 -3.89
CA SER A 26 -11.66 -11.76 -3.49
C SER A 26 -12.15 -11.48 -2.06
N LYS A 27 -11.35 -10.78 -1.23
CA LYS A 27 -11.59 -10.57 0.20
C LYS A 27 -11.79 -11.88 0.98
N LYS A 28 -11.22 -12.98 0.49
CA LYS A 28 -11.26 -14.31 1.12
C LYS A 28 -9.84 -14.73 1.50
N VAL A 29 -9.28 -14.06 2.49
CA VAL A 29 -7.97 -14.38 3.08
C VAL A 29 -8.13 -14.68 4.56
N THR A 30 -7.47 -15.73 5.01
CA THR A 30 -7.33 -16.06 6.43
C THR A 30 -6.21 -15.23 7.07
N ILE A 31 -6.12 -15.27 8.39
CA ILE A 31 -5.03 -14.62 9.14
C ILE A 31 -3.65 -15.15 8.72
N PRO A 32 -3.38 -16.48 8.64
CA PRO A 32 -2.10 -16.99 8.18
C PRO A 32 -1.75 -16.54 6.76
N GLU A 33 -2.72 -16.56 5.85
CA GLU A 33 -2.51 -16.11 4.47
C GLU A 33 -2.20 -14.62 4.37
N THR A 34 -2.80 -13.81 5.24
CA THR A 34 -2.52 -12.37 5.27
C THR A 34 -1.10 -12.10 5.79
N LEU A 35 -0.62 -12.86 6.78
CA LEU A 35 0.76 -12.76 7.26
C LEU A 35 1.76 -13.17 6.18
N ASP A 36 1.49 -14.27 5.47
CA ASP A 36 2.32 -14.75 4.35
C ASP A 36 2.38 -13.72 3.21
N ILE A 37 1.24 -13.13 2.83
CA ILE A 37 1.18 -12.04 1.84
C ILE A 37 2.05 -10.85 2.29
N ILE A 38 1.91 -10.40 3.55
CA ILE A 38 2.69 -9.27 4.05
C ILE A 38 4.18 -9.59 4.05
N GLU A 39 4.58 -10.80 4.47
CA GLU A 39 5.98 -11.22 4.47
C GLU A 39 6.58 -11.24 3.06
N GLN A 40 5.85 -11.76 2.07
CA GLN A 40 6.28 -11.76 0.67
C GLN A 40 6.48 -10.33 0.14
N LEU A 41 5.55 -9.42 0.46
CA LEU A 41 5.67 -8.01 0.07
C LEU A 41 6.84 -7.31 0.77
N GLU A 42 7.08 -7.57 2.05
CA GLU A 42 8.23 -7.04 2.78
C GLU A 42 9.55 -7.52 2.18
N ASN A 43 9.64 -8.81 1.82
CA ASN A 43 10.78 -9.37 1.13
C ASN A 43 11.01 -8.70 -0.23
N GLU A 44 9.95 -8.45 -0.99
CA GLU A 44 10.06 -7.73 -2.26
C GLU A 44 10.56 -6.29 -2.06
N LEU A 45 10.09 -5.57 -1.03
CA LEU A 45 10.62 -4.26 -0.67
C LEU A 45 12.08 -4.32 -0.19
N ALA A 46 12.51 -5.37 0.50
CA ALA A 46 13.88 -5.50 0.99
C ALA A 46 14.90 -5.72 -0.15
N ASN A 47 14.47 -6.34 -1.24
CA ASN A 47 15.31 -6.67 -2.40
C ASN A 47 15.61 -5.50 -3.34
N HIS A 48 15.14 -4.30 -3.02
CA HIS A 48 15.20 -3.12 -3.89
C HIS A 48 15.81 -1.89 -3.23
N LYS A 49 16.47 -1.05 -4.04
CA LYS A 49 16.87 0.30 -3.63
C LYS A 49 15.79 1.31 -3.96
N PHE A 50 15.60 2.28 -3.06
CA PHE A 50 14.60 3.33 -3.19
C PHE A 50 15.27 4.69 -3.14
N LYS A 51 14.76 5.62 -3.95
CA LYS A 51 15.22 7.01 -3.97
C LYS A 51 14.04 7.94 -3.73
N LYS A 52 14.31 9.12 -3.17
CA LYS A 52 13.32 10.19 -3.11
C LYS A 52 12.91 10.58 -4.52
N ASP A 53 11.60 10.74 -4.75
CA ASP A 53 11.09 11.36 -5.97
C ASP A 53 10.43 12.70 -5.62
N ASN A 54 10.92 13.78 -6.21
CA ASN A 54 10.39 15.12 -5.99
C ASN A 54 9.03 15.34 -6.69
N ASN A 55 8.59 14.39 -7.52
CA ASN A 55 7.27 14.40 -8.15
C ASN A 55 6.27 13.51 -7.40
N PHE A 56 6.67 12.90 -6.27
CA PHE A 56 5.76 12.07 -5.49
C PHE A 56 4.67 12.93 -4.85
N LEU A 57 3.42 12.58 -5.15
CA LEU A 57 2.23 13.24 -4.60
C LEU A 57 1.26 12.17 -4.10
N VAL A 58 0.58 12.46 -3.00
CA VAL A 58 -0.48 11.62 -2.43
C VAL A 58 -1.77 12.44 -2.44
N ASN A 59 -2.68 12.13 -3.35
CA ASN A 59 -3.98 12.80 -3.46
C ASN A 59 -4.92 12.45 -2.29
N GLN A 60 -6.05 13.16 -2.17
CA GLN A 60 -7.05 12.87 -1.12
C GLN A 60 -7.58 11.44 -1.15
N ARG A 61 -7.74 10.81 -2.32
CA ARG A 61 -8.16 9.39 -2.38
C ARG A 61 -7.19 8.50 -1.60
N ARG A 62 -5.90 8.58 -1.89
CA ARG A 62 -4.87 7.77 -1.21
C ARG A 62 -4.74 8.11 0.27
N LYS A 63 -4.97 9.38 0.66
CA LYS A 63 -5.08 9.77 2.07
C LYS A 63 -6.27 9.09 2.73
N GLY A 64 -7.45 9.14 2.09
CA GLY A 64 -8.68 8.49 2.55
C GLY A 64 -8.52 6.98 2.69
N LEU A 65 -7.96 6.29 1.69
CA LEU A 65 -7.72 4.84 1.77
C LEU A 65 -6.82 4.48 2.97
N LYS A 66 -5.74 5.24 3.18
CA LYS A 66 -4.86 5.03 4.34
C LYS A 66 -5.61 5.25 5.66
N GLU A 67 -6.40 6.30 5.75
CA GLU A 67 -7.20 6.63 6.93
C GLU A 67 -8.26 5.55 7.21
N THR A 68 -8.94 5.04 6.19
CA THR A 68 -9.89 3.93 6.31
C THR A 68 -9.22 2.68 6.87
N ILE A 69 -8.07 2.26 6.33
CA ILE A 69 -7.33 1.10 6.87
C ILE A 69 -6.98 1.32 8.35
N THR A 70 -6.52 2.52 8.68
CA THR A 70 -6.14 2.87 10.06
C THR A 70 -7.37 2.84 10.99
N ASN A 71 -8.51 3.36 10.56
CA ASN A 71 -9.75 3.36 11.35
C ASN A 71 -10.35 1.96 11.52
N GLU A 72 -10.33 1.15 10.45
CA GLU A 72 -10.81 -0.24 10.49
C GLU A 72 -9.98 -1.11 11.43
N LEU A 73 -8.65 -0.91 11.45
CA LEU A 73 -7.75 -1.70 12.29
C LEU A 73 -7.61 -1.15 13.73
N LEU A 74 -7.65 0.16 13.97
CA LEU A 74 -7.41 0.72 15.31
C LEU A 74 -8.63 0.68 16.24
N THR A 75 -9.81 0.35 15.74
CA THR A 75 -11.02 0.28 16.58
C THR A 75 -11.13 -1.07 17.28
N LYS A 76 -10.98 -1.10 18.62
CA LYS A 76 -11.06 -2.34 19.45
C LYS A 76 -12.33 -3.16 19.22
N LYS A 77 -13.45 -2.51 18.86
CA LYS A 77 -14.73 -3.18 18.57
C LYS A 77 -14.64 -4.16 17.39
N ASN A 78 -13.71 -3.93 16.47
CA ASN A 78 -13.56 -4.70 15.26
C ASN A 78 -12.85 -6.05 15.48
N MET A 79 -12.14 -6.23 16.61
CA MET A 79 -11.38 -7.45 16.92
C MET A 79 -12.25 -8.71 16.96
N LYS A 80 -13.53 -8.58 17.34
CA LYS A 80 -14.51 -9.69 17.33
C LYS A 80 -14.89 -10.15 15.91
N ASN A 81 -14.56 -9.36 14.89
CA ASN A 81 -14.92 -9.60 13.49
C ASN A 81 -13.68 -9.59 12.57
N ILE A 82 -12.53 -10.06 13.09
CA ILE A 82 -11.25 -10.06 12.36
C ILE A 82 -11.35 -10.71 10.97
N ASN A 83 -12.17 -11.75 10.82
CA ASN A 83 -12.36 -12.47 9.56
C ASN A 83 -13.01 -11.63 8.45
N ASN A 84 -13.66 -10.52 8.78
CA ASN A 84 -14.18 -9.56 7.81
C ASN A 84 -13.29 -8.32 7.71
N VAL A 85 -12.79 -7.84 8.85
CA VAL A 85 -12.00 -6.60 8.93
C VAL A 85 -10.63 -6.76 8.27
N LEU A 86 -9.97 -7.90 8.46
CA LEU A 86 -8.63 -8.13 7.93
C LEU A 86 -8.60 -8.25 6.40
N PRO A 87 -9.49 -9.03 5.74
CA PRO A 87 -9.57 -9.03 4.29
C PRO A 87 -9.93 -7.66 3.71
N GLU A 88 -10.80 -6.90 4.37
CA GLU A 88 -11.17 -5.55 3.93
C GLU A 88 -9.96 -4.60 4.00
N ALA A 89 -9.24 -4.60 5.11
CA ALA A 89 -8.02 -3.79 5.26
C ALA A 89 -6.96 -4.15 4.22
N LEU A 90 -6.79 -5.44 3.91
CA LEU A 90 -5.85 -5.90 2.89
C LEU A 90 -6.29 -5.47 1.47
N PHE A 91 -7.58 -5.54 1.17
CA PHE A 91 -8.15 -5.04 -0.08
C PHE A 91 -7.92 -3.53 -0.24
N ILE A 92 -8.22 -2.72 0.78
CA ILE A 92 -8.04 -1.26 0.73
C ILE A 92 -6.54 -0.91 0.61
N PHE A 93 -5.68 -1.66 1.29
CA PHE A 93 -4.23 -1.57 1.11
C PHE A 93 -3.83 -1.84 -0.35
N TRP A 94 -4.42 -2.85 -0.97
CA TRP A 94 -4.15 -3.18 -2.37
C TRP A 94 -4.62 -2.09 -3.32
N GLU A 95 -5.78 -1.49 -3.08
CA GLU A 95 -6.24 -0.32 -3.83
C GLU A 95 -5.27 0.86 -3.70
N TYR A 96 -4.74 1.10 -2.49
CA TYR A 96 -3.75 2.15 -2.25
C TYR A 96 -2.46 1.93 -3.05
N VAL A 97 -2.03 0.68 -3.18
CA VAL A 97 -0.82 0.29 -3.94
C VAL A 97 -1.08 0.40 -5.43
N ASN A 98 -2.23 -0.11 -5.91
CA ASN A 98 -2.56 -0.18 -7.33
C ASN A 98 -2.65 1.22 -7.95
N ASP A 99 -3.42 2.14 -7.33
CA ASP A 99 -3.64 3.53 -7.77
C ASP A 99 -3.82 3.71 -9.31
N GLU A 100 -4.35 2.68 -9.99
CA GLU A 100 -4.67 2.69 -11.43
C GLU A 100 -5.88 3.56 -11.73
N TYR A 101 -6.73 3.80 -10.75
CA TYR A 101 -7.74 4.84 -10.85
C TYR A 101 -7.04 6.17 -10.71
N ALA A 102 -6.55 6.69 -11.84
CA ALA A 102 -6.26 8.09 -12.04
C ALA A 102 -7.49 8.88 -11.61
N GLY A 103 -7.57 9.19 -10.32
CA GLY A 103 -8.59 10.08 -9.84
C GLY A 103 -8.44 11.37 -10.62
N ASP A 104 -9.59 11.94 -10.97
CA ASP A 104 -9.66 12.92 -12.03
C ASP A 104 -8.74 14.10 -11.71
N VAL A 105 -7.64 14.20 -12.46
CA VAL A 105 -6.59 15.21 -12.30
C VAL A 105 -7.19 16.63 -12.33
N LEU A 106 -8.39 16.77 -12.91
CA LEU A 106 -9.23 17.96 -12.87
C LEU A 106 -9.50 18.50 -11.46
N TYR A 107 -9.51 17.67 -10.43
CA TYR A 107 -9.90 18.08 -9.07
C TYR A 107 -8.73 18.21 -8.09
N TYR A 108 -7.66 17.45 -8.27
CA TYR A 108 -6.59 17.36 -7.26
C TYR A 108 -5.59 18.50 -7.28
N TYR A 109 -5.44 19.24 -8.39
CA TYR A 109 -4.43 20.30 -8.46
C TYR A 109 -4.66 21.42 -7.43
N HIS A 110 -5.92 21.69 -7.06
CA HIS A 110 -6.29 22.64 -6.02
C HIS A 110 -5.73 22.24 -4.64
N GLU A 111 -5.63 20.95 -4.35
CA GLU A 111 -5.14 20.43 -3.06
C GLU A 111 -3.66 20.73 -2.82
N PHE A 112 -2.89 20.89 -3.90
CA PHE A 112 -1.44 21.11 -3.83
C PHE A 112 -1.05 22.57 -4.05
N GLY A 113 -2.03 23.46 -4.28
CA GLY A 113 -1.77 24.87 -4.58
C GLY A 113 -0.94 25.07 -5.86
N LEU A 114 -0.96 24.10 -6.79
CA LEU A 114 -0.19 24.14 -8.02
C LEU A 114 -1.07 24.54 -9.20
N PRO A 115 -0.55 25.28 -10.20
CA PRO A 115 -1.23 25.42 -11.47
C PRO A 115 -1.53 24.05 -12.08
N ARG A 116 -2.75 23.86 -12.60
CA ARG A 116 -3.21 22.59 -13.19
C ARG A 116 -2.21 21.97 -14.16
N LYS A 117 -1.57 22.78 -15.01
CA LYS A 117 -0.57 22.33 -16.00
C LYS A 117 0.68 21.74 -15.35
N ASP A 118 1.12 22.30 -14.24
CA ASP A 118 2.33 21.86 -13.54
C ASP A 118 2.06 20.61 -12.70
N PHE A 119 0.90 20.56 -12.04
CA PHE A 119 0.41 19.33 -11.40
C PHE A 119 0.34 18.17 -12.40
N TYR A 120 -0.26 18.38 -13.58
CA TYR A 120 -0.36 17.34 -14.62
C TYR A 120 1.02 16.84 -15.08
N LYS A 121 1.99 17.74 -15.26
CA LYS A 121 3.36 17.36 -15.62
C LYS A 121 4.04 16.54 -14.52
N MET A 122 3.85 16.91 -13.25
CA MET A 122 4.42 16.19 -12.10
C MET A 122 3.80 14.79 -11.95
N ASP A 123 2.46 14.71 -11.93
CA ASP A 123 1.73 13.45 -11.80
C ASP A 123 2.07 12.50 -12.96
N ASN A 124 2.07 12.99 -14.20
CA ASN A 124 2.45 12.17 -15.36
C ASN A 124 3.91 11.68 -15.27
N LYS A 125 4.85 12.53 -14.83
CA LYS A 125 6.25 12.10 -14.60
C LYS A 125 6.35 11.01 -13.54
N TYR A 126 5.54 11.08 -12.49
CA TYR A 126 5.52 10.07 -11.44
C TYR A 126 4.87 8.76 -11.93
N ARG A 127 3.65 8.84 -12.49
CA ARG A 127 2.90 7.69 -13.02
C ARG A 127 3.64 6.96 -14.13
N LYS A 128 4.23 7.69 -15.09
CA LYS A 128 5.00 7.11 -16.20
C LYS A 128 6.20 6.30 -15.74
N LYS A 129 6.81 6.64 -14.59
CA LYS A 129 7.90 5.82 -14.03
C LYS A 129 7.38 4.48 -13.52
N GLY A 130 6.14 4.43 -13.03
CA GLY A 130 5.53 3.21 -12.50
C GLY A 130 6.32 2.55 -11.37
N ILE A 131 7.19 3.30 -10.68
CA ILE A 131 8.14 2.82 -9.68
C ILE A 131 7.68 3.26 -8.29
N ILE A 132 7.87 2.40 -7.30
CA ILE A 132 7.69 2.72 -5.89
C ILE A 132 8.90 3.54 -5.43
N CYS A 133 8.67 4.81 -5.05
CA CYS A 133 9.72 5.69 -4.53
C CYS A 133 9.92 5.49 -3.02
N LEU A 134 10.94 6.15 -2.43
CA LEU A 134 11.22 6.04 -0.99
C LEU A 134 10.05 6.49 -0.13
N GLN A 135 9.38 7.58 -0.49
CA GLN A 135 8.24 8.08 0.28
C GLN A 135 7.06 7.10 0.24
N GLU A 136 6.74 6.55 -0.94
CA GLU A 136 5.66 5.57 -1.09
C GLU A 136 5.97 4.27 -0.33
N LYS A 137 7.21 3.76 -0.43
CA LYS A 137 7.67 2.60 0.35
C LYS A 137 7.38 2.77 1.84
N ASN A 138 7.70 3.93 2.40
CA ASN A 138 7.52 4.18 3.83
C ASN A 138 6.04 4.14 4.23
N ILE A 139 5.13 4.58 3.35
CA ILE A 139 3.69 4.50 3.60
C ILE A 139 3.20 3.04 3.50
N ILE A 140 3.63 2.31 2.48
CA ILE A 140 3.32 0.88 2.30
C ILE A 140 3.75 0.08 3.54
N LEU A 141 5.01 0.26 3.99
CA LEU A 141 5.52 -0.40 5.21
C LEU A 141 4.71 -0.02 6.46
N ASN A 142 4.35 1.25 6.60
CA ASN A 142 3.56 1.71 7.74
C ASN A 142 2.18 1.02 7.78
N ILE A 143 1.51 0.90 6.63
CA ILE A 143 0.23 0.20 6.52
C ILE A 143 0.38 -1.30 6.85
N MET A 144 1.36 -1.98 6.26
CA MET A 144 1.62 -3.40 6.54
C MET A 144 1.91 -3.65 8.02
N ASN A 145 2.64 -2.75 8.68
CA ASN A 145 2.90 -2.83 10.11
C ASN A 145 1.63 -2.67 10.96
N TYR A 146 0.69 -1.80 10.57
CA TYR A 146 -0.61 -1.72 11.24
C TYR A 146 -1.40 -3.02 11.14
N ILE A 147 -1.43 -3.63 9.95
CA ILE A 147 -2.11 -4.92 9.75
C ILE A 147 -1.48 -6.01 10.64
N LYS A 148 -0.15 -6.12 10.65
CA LYS A 148 0.56 -7.08 11.52
C LYS A 148 0.31 -6.83 13.00
N TYR A 149 0.34 -5.57 13.43
CA TYR A 149 0.06 -5.19 14.81
C TYR A 149 -1.35 -5.63 15.22
N TYR A 150 -2.35 -5.37 14.37
CA TYR A 150 -3.73 -5.77 14.61
C TYR A 150 -3.88 -7.29 14.79
N ILE A 151 -3.27 -8.07 13.90
CA ILE A 151 -3.25 -9.55 14.00
C ILE A 151 -2.61 -10.00 15.32
N LYS A 152 -1.48 -9.40 15.71
CA LYS A 152 -0.78 -9.74 16.95
C LYS A 152 -1.65 -9.47 18.18
N GLU A 153 -2.29 -8.31 18.24
CA GLU A 153 -3.20 -7.94 19.35
C GLU A 153 -4.38 -8.90 19.44
N TYR A 154 -4.96 -9.30 18.30
CA TYR A 154 -6.02 -10.32 18.26
C TYR A 154 -5.54 -11.65 18.83
N MET A 155 -4.37 -12.15 18.41
CA MET A 155 -3.81 -13.41 18.91
C MET A 155 -3.54 -13.37 20.41
N GLN A 156 -3.15 -12.22 20.98
CA GLN A 156 -2.91 -12.08 22.42
C GLN A 156 -4.21 -12.08 23.25
N GLN A 157 -5.34 -11.66 22.69
CA GLN A 157 -6.63 -11.63 23.39
C GLN A 157 -7.38 -12.97 23.34
N ASN A 158 -6.96 -13.90 22.48
CA ASN A 158 -7.63 -15.17 22.23
C ASN A 158 -6.74 -16.40 22.54
N ASN A 159 -5.57 -16.18 23.13
CA ASN A 159 -4.69 -17.18 23.74
C ASN A 159 -4.69 -17.00 25.26
#